data_AF-A0A0M4LL42-F1
#
_entry.id   AF-A0A0M4LL42-F1
#
_cell.length_a   1.000
_cell.length_b   1.000
_cell.length_c   1.000
_cell.angle_alpha   90.00
_cell.angle_beta   90.00
_cell.angle_gamma   90.00
#
_symmetry.space_group_name_H-M   'P 1'
#
loop_
_entity.id
_entity.type
_entity.pdbx_description
1 polymer ?
#
loop_
_entity_poly.entity_id
_entity_poly.type
_entity_poly.pdbx_seq_one_letter_code
_entity_poly.pdbx_strand_id
1 'polypeptide(L)'
;MENRTQQLVAESVAGAGGFVAVDDAGEFTFYPSEAALLADFEYTAEAICIVGRDGGGFRLVLDAERKLAMSTGLGPVDFSWLRQAWLRAQRDNPAHYPLRRFYPAGRDTLLACLFETLYLENALEAVEWQLLMNGTETHPVTLRDVDARLGARDSLEHARVRDPFGHHYRPVRVPGHPARSGGRHGNVTIYAEIAEAVRGA
;
A
#
# COMPACT_ATOMS: atom_id res chain seq x y z
N MET A 1 -15.18 14.77 -18.43
CA MET A 1 -15.74 13.42 -18.28
C MET A 1 -14.77 12.48 -17.54
N GLU A 2 -13.50 12.86 -17.29
CA GLU A 2 -12.52 12.06 -16.52
C GLU A 2 -12.90 11.76 -15.07
N ASN A 3 -13.57 12.67 -14.38
CA ASN A 3 -13.84 12.53 -12.93
C ASN A 3 -14.72 11.30 -12.60
N ARG A 4 -15.55 10.85 -13.56
CA ARG A 4 -16.42 9.69 -13.37
C ARG A 4 -15.67 8.36 -13.49
N THR A 5 -14.64 8.29 -14.33
CA THR A 5 -13.84 7.06 -14.51
C THR A 5 -12.91 6.85 -13.33
N GLN A 6 -12.31 7.92 -12.78
CA GLN A 6 -11.46 7.83 -11.59
C GLN A 6 -12.27 7.47 -10.33
N GLN A 7 -13.47 8.04 -10.19
CA GLN A 7 -14.37 7.67 -9.10
C GLN A 7 -14.86 6.22 -9.22
N LEU A 8 -15.11 5.72 -10.44
CA LEU A 8 -15.48 4.31 -10.65
C LEU A 8 -14.34 3.33 -10.38
N VAL A 9 -13.08 3.71 -10.58
CA VAL A 9 -11.92 2.88 -10.21
C VAL A 9 -11.66 2.93 -8.71
N ALA A 10 -11.78 4.10 -8.08
CA ALA A 10 -11.73 4.20 -6.62
C ALA A 10 -12.89 3.42 -5.97
N GLU A 11 -14.09 3.45 -6.54
CA GLU A 11 -15.26 2.67 -6.10
C GLU A 11 -15.14 1.18 -6.45
N SER A 12 -14.54 0.81 -7.59
CA SER A 12 -14.31 -0.60 -7.94
C SER A 12 -13.21 -1.23 -7.11
N VAL A 13 -12.18 -0.48 -6.72
CA VAL A 13 -11.12 -0.94 -5.82
C VAL A 13 -11.59 -0.87 -4.38
N ALA A 14 -12.41 0.11 -3.99
CA ALA A 14 -13.06 0.15 -2.67
C ALA A 14 -14.12 -0.94 -2.50
N GLY A 15 -14.78 -1.34 -3.59
CA GLY A 15 -15.84 -2.36 -3.64
C GLY A 15 -15.38 -3.76 -4.07
N ALA A 16 -14.19 -3.90 -4.66
CA ALA A 16 -13.57 -5.19 -4.90
C ALA A 16 -13.13 -5.75 -3.55
N GLY A 17 -13.54 -6.99 -3.30
CA GLY A 17 -12.98 -7.78 -2.22
C GLY A 17 -11.47 -7.92 -2.34
N GLY A 18 -10.89 -8.74 -1.47
CA GLY A 18 -9.46 -8.98 -1.47
C GLY A 18 -8.96 -9.22 -0.07
N PHE A 19 -7.68 -9.58 0.00
CA PHE A 19 -7.03 -10.02 1.21
C PHE A 19 -5.66 -9.36 1.29
N VAL A 20 -5.24 -9.06 2.51
CA VAL A 20 -3.85 -8.73 2.80
C VAL A 20 -3.27 -9.89 3.58
N ALA A 21 -2.23 -10.53 3.04
CA ALA A 21 -1.46 -11.50 3.80
C ALA A 21 -0.27 -10.79 4.45
N VAL A 22 0.04 -11.22 5.67
CA VAL A 22 1.30 -10.93 6.34
C VAL A 22 2.08 -12.23 6.36
N ASP A 23 3.27 -12.25 5.80
CA ASP A 23 4.13 -13.44 5.76
C ASP A 23 4.94 -13.63 7.06
N ASP A 24 5.76 -14.68 7.12
CA ASP A 24 6.62 -14.98 8.26
C ASP A 24 7.80 -14.00 8.44
N ALA A 25 8.17 -13.27 7.38
CA ALA A 25 9.11 -12.15 7.44
C ALA A 25 8.45 -10.84 7.94
N GLY A 26 7.12 -10.79 8.01
CA GLY A 26 6.34 -9.61 8.38
C GLY A 26 6.10 -8.66 7.20
N GLU A 27 6.26 -9.13 5.96
CA GLU A 27 5.91 -8.40 4.76
C GLU A 27 4.41 -8.52 4.47
N PHE A 28 3.84 -7.42 4.01
CA PHE A 28 2.44 -7.27 3.66
C PHE A 28 2.27 -7.33 2.15
N THR A 29 1.40 -8.22 1.68
CA THR A 29 1.06 -8.38 0.27
C THR A 29 -0.45 -8.33 0.09
N PHE A 30 -0.92 -7.56 -0.90
CA PHE A 30 -2.33 -7.51 -1.26
C PHE A 30 -2.65 -8.50 -2.39
N TYR A 31 -3.75 -9.22 -2.21
CA TYR A 31 -4.29 -10.17 -3.18
C TYR A 31 -5.72 -9.78 -3.54
N PRO A 32 -6.05 -9.63 -4.84
CA PRO A 32 -7.38 -9.21 -5.27
C PRO A 32 -8.45 -10.29 -5.09
N SER A 33 -8.05 -11.55 -4.86
CA SER A 33 -8.97 -12.67 -4.62
C SER A 33 -8.30 -13.77 -3.79
N GLU A 34 -9.12 -14.64 -3.20
CA GLU A 34 -8.64 -15.84 -2.52
C GLU A 34 -7.85 -16.74 -3.47
N ALA A 35 -8.29 -16.88 -4.72
CA ALA A 35 -7.58 -17.67 -5.73
C ALA A 35 -6.17 -17.13 -6.03
N ALA A 36 -6.02 -15.80 -6.10
CA ALA A 36 -4.71 -15.17 -6.28
C ALA A 36 -3.81 -15.40 -5.06
N LEU A 37 -4.38 -15.33 -3.85
CA LEU A 37 -3.67 -15.63 -2.61
C LEU A 37 -3.17 -17.08 -2.58
N LEU A 38 -4.06 -18.04 -2.80
CA LEU A 38 -3.72 -19.47 -2.74
C LEU A 38 -2.75 -19.92 -3.84
N ALA A 39 -2.64 -19.16 -4.92
CA ALA A 39 -1.67 -19.43 -5.98
C ALA A 39 -0.23 -19.01 -5.62
N ASP A 40 -0.07 -18.11 -4.64
CA ASP A 40 1.22 -17.54 -4.25
C ASP A 40 1.87 -18.26 -3.06
N PHE A 41 1.10 -19.06 -2.31
CA PHE A 41 1.56 -19.79 -1.14
C PHE A 41 1.70 -21.29 -1.42
N GLU A 42 2.74 -21.90 -0.85
CA GLU A 42 3.00 -23.35 -0.90
C GLU A 42 2.63 -24.03 0.42
N TYR A 43 2.86 -23.37 1.56
CA TYR A 43 2.69 -23.97 2.89
C TYR A 43 1.80 -23.12 3.81
N THR A 44 1.13 -23.79 4.75
CA THR A 44 0.20 -23.13 5.68
C THR A 44 0.89 -22.14 6.63
N ALA A 45 2.19 -22.33 6.91
CA ALA A 45 2.95 -21.52 7.84
C ALA A 45 3.53 -20.24 7.22
N GLU A 46 3.46 -20.08 5.90
CA GLU A 46 4.03 -18.92 5.19
C GLU A 46 3.26 -17.63 5.46
N ALA A 47 1.97 -17.71 5.77
CA ALA A 47 1.17 -16.56 6.17
C ALA A 47 0.87 -16.58 7.68
N ILE A 48 1.41 -15.60 8.42
CA ILE A 48 1.13 -15.45 9.86
C ILE A 48 -0.28 -14.94 10.12
N CYS A 49 -0.82 -14.15 9.18
CA CYS A 49 -2.16 -13.59 9.26
C CYS A 49 -2.65 -13.23 7.86
N ILE A 50 -3.90 -13.55 7.55
CA ILE A 50 -4.60 -13.04 6.38
C ILE A 50 -5.76 -12.17 6.87
N VAL A 51 -5.90 -10.98 6.32
CA VAL A 51 -6.91 -10.00 6.73
C VAL A 51 -7.81 -9.67 5.54
N GLY A 52 -9.11 -9.84 5.71
CA GLY A 52 -10.14 -9.38 4.78
C GLY A 52 -10.44 -7.90 4.95
N ARG A 53 -11.08 -7.30 3.96
CA ARG A 53 -11.39 -5.86 3.96
C ARG A 53 -12.36 -5.42 5.06
N ASP A 54 -13.17 -6.35 5.55
CA ASP A 54 -14.05 -6.17 6.70
C ASP A 54 -13.31 -6.26 8.05
N GLY A 55 -12.01 -6.55 8.03
CA GLY A 55 -11.18 -6.77 9.21
C GLY A 55 -11.25 -8.19 9.76
N GLY A 56 -11.91 -9.11 9.04
CA GLY A 56 -11.92 -10.53 9.36
C GLY A 56 -10.54 -11.16 9.20
N GLY A 57 -10.14 -11.98 10.17
CA GLY A 57 -8.91 -12.76 10.13
C GLY A 57 -9.12 -14.13 9.52
N PHE A 58 -8.13 -14.58 8.76
CA PHE A 58 -8.08 -15.89 8.10
C PHE A 58 -6.68 -16.48 8.24
N ARG A 59 -6.55 -17.78 7.96
CA ARG A 59 -5.27 -18.50 7.90
C ARG A 59 -5.28 -19.46 6.73
N LEU A 60 -4.09 -19.86 6.30
CA LEU A 60 -3.93 -20.99 5.39
C LEU A 60 -4.10 -22.31 6.15
N VAL A 61 -4.83 -23.23 5.56
CA VAL A 61 -5.08 -24.58 6.08
C VAL A 61 -4.95 -25.60 4.95
N LEU A 62 -4.85 -26.88 5.31
CA LEU A 62 -5.03 -27.97 4.34
C LEU A 62 -6.47 -28.45 4.40
N ASP A 63 -7.11 -28.58 3.25
CA ASP A 63 -8.41 -29.23 3.11
C ASP A 63 -8.32 -30.75 3.30
N ALA A 64 -9.46 -31.45 3.14
CA ALA A 64 -9.53 -32.91 3.27
C ALA A 64 -8.66 -33.64 2.23
N GLU A 65 -8.45 -33.02 1.08
CA GLU A 65 -7.62 -33.51 -0.03
C GLU A 65 -6.14 -33.10 0.09
N ARG A 66 -5.75 -32.47 1.21
CA ARG A 66 -4.39 -31.95 1.49
C ARG A 66 -3.95 -30.87 0.50
N LYS A 67 -4.89 -30.10 -0.03
CA LYS A 67 -4.62 -28.90 -0.82
C LYS A 67 -4.70 -27.67 0.08
N LEU A 68 -3.93 -26.65 -0.29
CA LEU A 68 -3.95 -25.38 0.40
C LEU A 68 -5.31 -24.70 0.19
N ALA A 69 -5.91 -24.25 1.28
CA ALA A 69 -7.18 -23.55 1.31
C ALA A 69 -7.14 -22.44 2.37
N MET A 70 -8.04 -21.47 2.26
CA MET A 70 -8.23 -20.48 3.32
C MET A 70 -9.18 -21.02 4.38
N SER A 71 -8.90 -20.73 5.66
CA SER A 71 -9.79 -21.09 6.76
C SER A 71 -11.13 -20.37 6.62
N THR A 72 -12.15 -20.87 7.34
CA THR A 72 -13.29 -20.03 7.65
C THR A 72 -12.85 -18.81 8.47
N GLY A 73 -13.64 -17.73 8.43
CA GLY A 73 -13.32 -16.50 9.16
C GLY A 73 -13.13 -16.76 10.66
N LEU A 74 -11.99 -16.34 11.19
CA LEU A 74 -11.57 -16.54 12.59
C LEU A 74 -12.10 -15.44 13.53
N GLY A 75 -12.93 -14.54 13.02
CA GLY A 75 -13.34 -13.32 13.70
C GLY A 75 -12.39 -12.15 13.40
N PRO A 76 -12.60 -10.99 14.04
CA PRO A 76 -11.80 -9.79 13.78
C PRO A 76 -10.32 -9.98 14.11
N VAL A 77 -9.44 -9.44 13.27
CA VAL A 77 -8.01 -9.35 13.57
C VAL A 77 -7.76 -8.42 14.77
N ASP A 78 -6.72 -8.70 15.56
CA ASP A 78 -6.25 -7.76 16.57
C ASP A 78 -5.73 -6.48 15.88
N PHE A 79 -6.52 -5.42 16.01
CA PHE A 79 -6.23 -4.11 15.44
C PHE A 79 -4.92 -3.50 15.97
N SER A 80 -4.62 -3.69 17.26
CA SER A 80 -3.41 -3.12 17.86
C SER A 80 -2.17 -3.81 17.31
N TRP A 81 -2.22 -5.13 17.18
CA TRP A 81 -1.18 -5.92 16.54
C TRP A 81 -1.00 -5.51 15.06
N LEU A 82 -2.09 -5.47 14.28
CA LEU A 82 -2.03 -5.14 12.85
C LEU A 82 -1.40 -3.76 12.63
N ARG A 83 -1.79 -2.77 13.44
CA ARG A 83 -1.21 -1.42 13.40
C ARG A 83 0.28 -1.42 13.68
N GLN A 84 0.72 -2.15 14.70
CA GLN A 84 2.14 -2.23 15.06
C GLN A 84 2.95 -2.96 13.98
N ALA A 85 2.43 -4.07 13.47
CA ALA A 85 3.07 -4.84 12.40
C ALA A 85 3.23 -3.99 11.13
N TRP A 86 2.19 -3.26 10.73
CA TRP A 86 2.24 -2.40 9.56
C TRP A 86 3.23 -1.24 9.71
N LEU A 87 3.19 -0.53 10.84
CA LEU A 87 4.17 0.53 11.16
C LEU A 87 5.61 0.03 11.15
N ARG A 88 5.83 -1.21 11.61
CA ARG A 88 7.13 -1.85 11.62
C ARG A 88 7.60 -2.19 10.20
N ALA A 89 6.77 -2.85 9.40
CA ALA A 89 7.08 -3.19 8.00
C ALA A 89 7.47 -1.93 7.21
N GLN A 90 6.65 -0.89 7.36
CA GLN A 90 6.89 0.44 6.83
C GLN A 90 8.27 0.98 7.20
N ARG A 91 8.59 1.06 8.50
CA ARG A 91 9.87 1.56 8.99
C ARG A 91 11.07 0.74 8.51
N ASP A 92 10.95 -0.59 8.58
CA ASP A 92 12.06 -1.51 8.36
C ASP A 92 12.37 -1.63 6.84
N ASN A 93 11.35 -1.46 5.96
CA ASN A 93 11.46 -1.57 4.50
C ASN A 93 10.90 -0.33 3.75
N PRO A 94 11.54 0.86 3.86
CA PRO A 94 11.02 2.11 3.27
C PRO A 94 10.97 2.11 1.74
N ALA A 95 11.76 1.28 1.07
CA ALA A 95 11.73 1.13 -0.38
C ALA A 95 10.55 0.27 -0.87
N HIS A 96 10.09 -0.66 -0.05
CA HIS A 96 8.96 -1.52 -0.36
C HIS A 96 7.63 -0.84 0.00
N TYR A 97 7.63 -0.02 1.05
CA TYR A 97 6.46 0.75 1.50
C TYR A 97 6.71 2.27 1.44
N PRO A 98 6.83 2.87 0.24
CA PRO A 98 7.15 4.28 0.08
C PRO A 98 6.02 5.24 0.52
N LEU A 99 4.75 4.82 0.53
CA LEU A 99 3.62 5.68 0.92
C LEU A 99 3.47 5.74 2.45
N ARG A 100 3.55 6.95 3.03
CA ARG A 100 3.44 7.18 4.47
C ARG A 100 2.18 7.98 4.79
N ARG A 101 1.09 7.28 5.02
CA ARG A 101 -0.19 7.88 5.41
C ARG A 101 -0.27 8.19 6.91
N PHE A 102 -1.00 9.24 7.28
CA PHE A 102 -1.39 9.57 8.64
C PHE A 102 -2.35 8.52 9.14
N TYR A 103 -1.84 7.53 9.87
CA TYR A 103 -2.64 6.47 10.48
C TYR A 103 -3.76 7.00 11.35
N PRO A 104 -5.03 6.91 10.91
CA PRO A 104 -6.14 7.38 11.72
C PRO A 104 -6.40 6.35 12.82
N ALA A 105 -6.91 6.81 13.97
CA ALA A 105 -6.94 6.01 15.19
C ALA A 105 -7.90 4.79 15.14
N GLY A 106 -8.74 4.68 14.12
CA GLY A 106 -9.79 3.67 14.00
C GLY A 106 -9.43 2.47 13.13
N ARG A 107 -10.07 1.33 13.41
CA ARG A 107 -9.95 0.08 12.64
C ARG A 107 -10.24 0.28 11.16
N ASP A 108 -11.40 0.82 10.85
CA ASP A 108 -11.88 0.90 9.47
C ASP A 108 -10.98 1.81 8.63
N THR A 109 -10.45 2.88 9.23
CA THR A 109 -9.53 3.77 8.53
C THR A 109 -8.12 3.18 8.36
N LEU A 110 -7.64 2.38 9.33
CA LEU A 110 -6.40 1.61 9.14
C LEU A 110 -6.54 0.62 7.98
N LEU A 111 -7.65 -0.12 7.94
CA LEU A 111 -7.92 -1.10 6.87
C LEU A 111 -8.02 -0.41 5.52
N ALA A 112 -8.80 0.67 5.40
CA ALA A 112 -8.88 1.46 4.18
C ALA A 112 -7.47 1.92 3.73
N CYS A 113 -6.71 2.51 4.64
CA CYS A 113 -5.34 2.97 4.34
C CYS A 113 -4.40 1.83 3.93
N LEU A 114 -4.46 0.68 4.61
CA LEU A 114 -3.63 -0.49 4.32
C LEU A 114 -3.92 -1.03 2.91
N PHE A 115 -5.19 -1.28 2.61
CA PHE A 115 -5.61 -1.84 1.32
C PHE A 115 -5.30 -0.88 0.17
N GLU A 116 -5.60 0.41 0.32
CA GLU A 116 -5.32 1.40 -0.72
C GLU A 116 -3.81 1.58 -0.93
N THR A 117 -3.02 1.62 0.15
CA THR A 117 -1.56 1.73 0.04
C THR A 117 -0.98 0.54 -0.72
N LEU A 118 -1.32 -0.69 -0.33
CA LEU A 118 -0.79 -1.88 -0.97
C LEU A 118 -1.27 -2.02 -2.42
N TYR A 119 -2.51 -1.63 -2.72
CA TYR A 119 -3.02 -1.60 -4.09
C TYR A 119 -2.19 -0.67 -4.99
N LEU A 120 -1.89 0.53 -4.49
CA LEU A 120 -1.10 1.54 -5.22
C LEU A 120 0.37 1.14 -5.39
N GLU A 121 0.99 0.58 -4.34
CA GLU A 121 2.41 0.20 -4.33
C GLU A 121 2.68 -1.01 -5.23
N ASN A 122 1.75 -1.97 -5.31
CA ASN A 122 1.86 -3.12 -6.20
C ASN A 122 1.48 -2.81 -7.66
N ALA A 123 1.01 -1.58 -7.94
CA ALA A 123 0.62 -1.12 -9.28
C ALA A 123 -0.29 -2.12 -10.02
N LEU A 124 -1.25 -2.72 -9.30
CA LEU A 124 -2.09 -3.78 -9.86
C LEU A 124 -2.84 -3.35 -11.12
N GLU A 125 -3.20 -2.07 -11.19
CA GLU A 125 -3.72 -1.44 -12.38
C GLU A 125 -3.06 -0.06 -12.58
N ALA A 126 -2.95 0.36 -13.84
CA ALA A 126 -2.52 1.71 -14.17
C ALA A 126 -3.62 2.70 -13.77
N VAL A 127 -3.35 3.50 -12.74
CA VAL A 127 -4.28 4.47 -12.16
C VAL A 127 -3.63 5.84 -12.15
N GLU A 128 -4.40 6.85 -12.51
CA GLU A 128 -3.84 8.19 -12.70
C GLU A 128 -3.51 8.86 -11.36
N TRP A 129 -2.26 9.30 -11.23
CA TRP A 129 -1.77 10.14 -10.16
C TRP A 129 -1.67 11.58 -10.64
N GLN A 130 -1.77 12.56 -9.75
CA GLN A 130 -1.47 13.95 -10.07
C GLN A 130 -0.11 14.32 -9.46
N LEU A 131 0.83 14.78 -10.29
CA LEU A 131 2.12 15.28 -9.85
C LEU A 131 2.22 16.76 -10.22
N LEU A 132 2.20 17.62 -9.21
CA LEU A 132 2.46 19.05 -9.33
C LEU A 132 3.92 19.33 -8.95
N MET A 133 4.69 19.93 -9.85
CA MET A 133 6.08 20.27 -9.60
C MET A 133 6.45 21.54 -10.35
N ASN A 134 6.99 22.54 -9.63
CA ASN A 134 7.41 23.83 -10.18
C ASN A 134 6.30 24.51 -11.02
N GLY A 135 5.04 24.40 -10.59
CA GLY A 135 3.88 24.96 -11.30
C GLY A 135 3.42 24.17 -12.53
N THR A 136 4.07 23.05 -12.86
CA THR A 136 3.62 22.14 -13.92
C THR A 136 2.93 20.94 -13.30
N GLU A 137 1.68 20.70 -13.71
CA GLU A 137 0.93 19.50 -13.35
C GLU A 137 1.10 18.44 -14.44
N THR A 138 1.27 17.19 -14.02
CA THR A 138 1.39 16.04 -14.91
C THR A 138 0.67 14.83 -14.33
N HIS A 139 0.30 13.88 -15.19
CA HIS A 139 -0.56 12.76 -14.84
C HIS A 139 0.13 11.40 -15.06
N PRO A 140 1.12 11.00 -14.22
CA PRO A 140 1.69 9.66 -14.29
C PRO A 140 0.65 8.59 -13.91
N VAL A 141 0.80 7.36 -14.40
CA VAL A 141 -0.20 6.29 -14.20
C VAL A 141 0.26 5.19 -13.23
N THR A 142 1.47 5.33 -12.68
CA THR A 142 2.02 4.46 -11.64
C THR A 142 2.89 5.26 -10.67
N LEU A 143 3.08 4.73 -9.45
CA LEU A 143 4.04 5.31 -8.50
C LEU A 143 5.48 5.30 -9.04
N ARG A 144 5.83 4.28 -9.83
CA ARG A 144 7.13 4.19 -10.52
C ARG A 144 7.34 5.34 -11.52
N ASP A 145 6.30 5.75 -12.23
CA ASP A 145 6.37 6.90 -13.14
C ASP A 145 6.54 8.22 -12.38
N VAL A 146 5.92 8.34 -11.19
CA VAL A 146 6.15 9.45 -10.27
C VAL A 146 7.63 9.46 -9.86
N ASP A 147 8.15 8.31 -9.38
CA ASP A 147 9.55 8.16 -8.97
C ASP A 147 10.52 8.53 -10.10
N ALA A 148 10.29 8.05 -11.32
CA ALA A 148 11.13 8.35 -12.47
C ALA A 148 11.20 9.86 -12.76
N ARG A 149 10.08 10.57 -12.62
CA ARG A 149 10.00 12.02 -12.82
C ARG A 149 10.67 12.82 -11.72
N LEU A 150 10.59 12.36 -10.47
CA LEU A 150 11.23 12.98 -9.31
C LEU A 150 12.73 12.67 -9.22
N GLY A 151 13.14 11.47 -9.66
CA GLY A 151 14.53 11.00 -9.63
C GLY A 151 15.48 11.87 -10.48
N ALA A 152 14.97 12.51 -11.53
CA ALA A 152 15.75 13.41 -12.39
C ALA A 152 15.98 14.82 -11.81
N ARG A 153 15.61 15.08 -10.55
CA ARG A 153 15.59 16.43 -9.96
C ARG A 153 16.52 16.57 -8.77
N ASP A 154 17.17 17.72 -8.62
CA ASP A 154 18.05 17.96 -7.48
C ASP A 154 17.27 18.24 -6.18
N SER A 155 16.13 18.93 -6.27
CA SER A 155 15.27 19.28 -5.12
C SER A 155 13.82 18.84 -5.33
N LEU A 156 13.16 18.44 -4.23
CA LEU A 156 11.77 17.97 -4.18
C LEU A 156 10.85 18.89 -3.35
N GLU A 157 11.34 20.01 -2.83
CA GLU A 157 10.60 20.86 -1.86
C GLU A 157 9.23 21.34 -2.36
N HIS A 158 9.14 21.63 -3.66
CA HIS A 158 7.94 22.12 -4.34
C HIS A 158 7.13 21.02 -5.04
N ALA A 159 7.55 19.75 -4.95
CA ALA A 159 6.80 18.65 -5.51
C ALA A 159 5.63 18.28 -4.59
N ARG A 160 4.46 18.05 -5.19
CA ARG A 160 3.25 17.55 -4.54
C ARG A 160 2.68 16.44 -5.39
N VAL A 161 2.28 15.36 -4.73
CA VAL A 161 1.72 14.18 -5.38
C VAL A 161 0.33 13.95 -4.80
N ARG A 162 -0.63 13.62 -5.65
CA ARG A 162 -1.95 13.17 -5.23
C ARG A 162 -2.21 11.79 -5.80
N ASP A 163 -2.68 10.87 -4.96
CA ASP A 163 -3.05 9.53 -5.40
C ASP A 163 -4.51 9.47 -5.91
N PRO A 164 -4.90 8.38 -6.58
CA PRO A 164 -6.27 8.18 -7.07
C PRO A 164 -7.36 8.18 -5.98
N PHE A 165 -6.99 7.91 -4.72
CA PHE A 165 -7.92 7.96 -3.58
C PHE A 165 -8.02 9.37 -2.97
N GLY A 166 -7.31 10.34 -3.55
CA GLY A 166 -7.37 11.75 -3.18
C GLY A 166 -6.39 12.15 -2.09
N HIS A 167 -5.51 11.26 -1.62
CA HIS A 167 -4.50 11.62 -0.61
C HIS A 167 -3.39 12.46 -1.20
N HIS A 168 -2.90 13.42 -0.43
CA HIS A 168 -1.84 14.33 -0.83
C HIS A 168 -0.54 14.02 -0.12
N TYR A 169 0.56 14.04 -0.87
CA TYR A 169 1.88 13.70 -0.39
C TYR A 169 2.90 14.76 -0.75
N ARG A 170 3.89 14.88 0.15
CA ARG A 170 5.17 15.52 -0.11
C ARG A 170 6.23 14.44 -0.25
N PRO A 171 6.89 14.32 -1.41
CA PRO A 171 8.01 13.40 -1.57
C PRO A 171 9.21 13.89 -0.77
N VAL A 172 9.87 12.96 -0.06
CA VAL A 172 11.04 13.21 0.79
C VAL A 172 12.08 12.15 0.52
N ARG A 173 13.34 12.55 0.39
CA ARG A 173 14.46 11.62 0.31
C ARG A 173 14.88 11.21 1.71
N VAL A 174 14.88 9.91 1.97
CA VAL A 174 15.39 9.32 3.21
C VAL A 174 16.53 8.37 2.90
N PRO A 175 17.49 8.17 3.83
CA PRO A 175 18.49 7.14 3.67
C PRO A 175 17.82 5.77 3.49
N GLY A 176 18.15 5.05 2.42
CA GLY A 176 17.76 3.65 2.29
C GLY A 176 18.49 2.80 3.33
N HIS A 177 17.82 1.77 3.85
CA HIS A 177 18.52 0.75 4.60
C HIS A 177 19.51 0.02 3.69
N PRO A 178 20.68 -0.38 4.20
CA PRO A 178 21.63 -1.13 3.40
C PRO A 178 20.96 -2.42 2.94
N ALA A 179 20.91 -2.64 1.63
CA ALA A 179 20.70 -3.98 1.11
C ALA A 179 21.77 -4.89 1.75
N ARG A 180 21.41 -6.13 2.11
CA ARG A 180 22.33 -7.13 2.71
C ARG A 180 23.57 -7.47 1.86
N SER A 181 23.82 -6.77 0.76
CA SER A 181 24.97 -6.88 -0.12
C SER A 181 25.55 -5.49 -0.47
N GLY A 182 26.46 -4.98 0.38
CA GLY A 182 27.61 -4.13 0.02
C GLY A 182 27.46 -2.89 -0.91
N GLY A 183 26.26 -2.47 -1.26
CA GLY A 183 25.99 -1.39 -2.21
C GLY A 183 25.85 -0.03 -1.52
N ARG A 184 26.40 1.01 -2.16
CA ARG A 184 26.26 2.43 -1.82
C ARG A 184 24.91 2.77 -1.18
N HIS A 185 24.94 3.60 -0.14
CA HIS A 185 23.79 4.29 0.42
C HIS A 185 23.00 4.99 -0.70
N GLY A 186 21.90 4.38 -1.14
CA GLY A 186 20.92 5.01 -2.02
C GLY A 186 19.91 5.74 -1.15
N ASN A 187 19.64 7.01 -1.44
CA ASN A 187 18.44 7.64 -0.91
C ASN A 187 17.22 7.01 -1.58
N VAL A 188 16.19 6.75 -0.79
CA VAL A 188 14.89 6.28 -1.27
C VAL A 188 13.92 7.45 -1.15
N THR A 189 13.01 7.61 -2.12
CA THR A 189 11.92 8.58 -2.03
C THR A 189 10.76 7.94 -1.27
N ILE A 190 10.36 8.56 -0.17
CA ILE A 190 9.09 8.25 0.50
C ILE A 190 8.11 9.38 0.25
N TYR A 191 6.82 9.09 0.32
CA TYR A 191 5.73 10.02 0.10
C TYR A 191 5.03 10.25 1.44
N ALA A 192 5.40 11.32 2.12
CA ALA A 192 4.81 11.69 3.41
C ALA A 192 3.47 12.39 3.17
N GLU A 193 2.39 11.81 3.68
CA GLU A 193 1.08 12.42 3.60
C GLU A 193 1.13 13.80 4.26
N ILE A 194 0.40 14.75 3.66
CA ILE A 194 0.22 16.10 4.18
C ILE A 194 -1.28 16.33 4.32
N ALA A 195 -1.69 16.86 5.47
CA ALA A 195 -3.04 17.37 5.61
C ALA A 195 -3.19 18.50 4.59
N GLU A 196 -4.19 18.41 3.72
CA GLU A 196 -4.56 19.55 2.92
C GLU A 196 -5.05 20.63 3.90
N ALA A 197 -4.34 21.76 3.98
CA ALA A 197 -4.93 22.94 4.56
C ALA A 197 -6.11 23.26 3.66
N VAL A 198 -7.33 22.99 4.14
CA VAL A 198 -8.56 23.46 3.51
C VAL A 198 -8.34 24.95 3.30
N ARG A 199 -8.04 25.36 2.06
CA ARG A 199 -8.11 26.76 1.69
C ARG A 199 -9.58 27.07 1.66
N GLY A 200 -10.09 27.48 2.82
CA GLY A 200 -11.45 27.94 2.98
C GLY A 200 -11.66 29.24 2.22
N ALA A 201 -12.87 29.34 1.68
CA ALA A 201 -13.56 30.49 1.10
C ALA A 201 -13.14 30.92 -0.31
#